data_AF-A0A1Z3HHN0-F1
#
_entry.id   AF-A0A1Z3HHN0-F1
#
_cell.length_a   1.000
_cell.length_b   1.000
_cell.length_c   1.000
_cell.angle_alpha   90.00
_cell.angle_beta   90.00
_cell.angle_gamma   90.00
#
_symmetry.space_group_name_H-M   'P 1'
#
loop_
_entity.id
_entity.type
_entity.pdbx_description
1 polymer ?
#
loop_
_entity_poly.entity_id
_entity_poly.type
_entity_poly.pdbx_seq_one_letter_code
_entity_poly.pdbx_strand_id
1 'polypeptide(L)'
;MRKRNRSNIQEFIVQEWLRPLTFILCIAAAVIAIYKLIELPPTSPQVGQVESEVLARQLEFILKMNSAFLGFLGIIGALLTWFFKNSLDDAKKVAREIARQELATHLQPLVKEEIEDLDRSLLAERVVRETVIDYHLTSDRDISLLEHSLLEDRGFRVNKWHDLREERTPFAKVLVIDFVHSGILPNPYSTQNDDRQKIFQERENIFKHTISRILSSRKGNPILVIYIRPGEGRIAAIDTLTTDFSEIKYYTSANTPVALMGAVVDAAYVADSIYRS
;
A
#
# COMPACT_ATOMS: atom_id res chain seq x y z
N MET A 1 -4.52 -15.17 27.07
CA MET A 1 -5.97 -15.50 27.15
C MET A 1 -6.53 -16.03 25.80
N ARG A 2 -5.97 -17.10 25.23
CA ARG A 2 -6.37 -17.63 23.89
C ARG A 2 -6.55 -19.16 23.81
N LYS A 3 -6.76 -19.84 24.95
CA LYS A 3 -6.90 -21.31 25.01
C LYS A 3 -8.33 -21.82 25.24
N ARG A 4 -9.34 -20.95 25.38
CA ARG A 4 -10.71 -21.35 25.76
C ARG A 4 -11.69 -21.59 24.61
N ASN A 5 -11.27 -21.46 23.34
CA ASN A 5 -12.21 -21.49 22.20
C ASN A 5 -12.12 -22.74 21.31
N ARG A 6 -11.22 -23.69 21.61
CA ARG A 6 -11.09 -24.93 20.81
C ARG A 6 -12.01 -26.06 21.27
N SER A 7 -12.47 -26.08 22.52
CA SER A 7 -13.37 -27.15 23.00
C SER A 7 -14.80 -27.01 22.45
N ASN A 8 -15.31 -25.79 22.35
CA ASN A 8 -16.69 -25.55 21.85
C ASN A 8 -16.86 -25.92 20.37
N ILE A 9 -15.80 -25.83 19.55
CA ILE A 9 -15.87 -26.19 18.13
C ILE A 9 -15.96 -27.72 17.96
N GLN A 10 -15.30 -28.51 18.81
CA GLN A 10 -15.38 -29.97 18.72
C GLN A 10 -16.74 -30.51 19.18
N GLU A 11 -17.33 -29.94 20.23
CA GLU A 11 -18.69 -30.33 20.67
C GLU A 11 -19.75 -29.99 19.62
N PHE A 12 -19.62 -28.83 18.96
CA PHE A 12 -20.52 -28.41 17.89
C PHE A 12 -20.47 -29.36 16.69
N ILE A 13 -19.26 -29.73 16.24
CA ILE A 13 -19.10 -30.68 15.12
C ILE A 13 -19.70 -32.04 15.46
N VAL A 14 -19.43 -32.59 16.65
CA VAL A 14 -19.95 -33.91 17.04
C VAL A 14 -21.48 -33.93 17.07
N GLN A 15 -22.11 -32.85 17.55
CA GLN A 15 -23.56 -32.76 17.66
C GLN A 15 -24.26 -32.56 16.30
N GLU A 16 -23.62 -31.84 15.36
CA GLU A 16 -24.10 -31.63 13.99
C GLU A 16 -24.13 -32.93 13.18
N TRP A 17 -23.11 -33.80 13.34
CA TRP A 17 -23.01 -35.08 12.63
C TRP A 17 -23.88 -36.20 13.23
N LEU A 18 -24.21 -36.14 14.51
CA LEU A 18 -25.08 -37.12 15.18
C LEU A 18 -26.54 -37.05 14.69
N ARG A 19 -27.04 -35.86 14.32
CA ARG A 19 -28.42 -35.65 13.86
C ARG A 19 -28.77 -36.35 12.54
N PRO A 20 -27.97 -36.27 11.46
CA PRO A 20 -28.26 -37.01 10.24
C PRO A 20 -28.09 -38.52 10.44
N LEU A 21 -27.18 -38.95 11.31
CA LEU A 21 -26.92 -40.37 11.58
C LEU A 21 -28.07 -41.04 12.33
N THR A 22 -28.64 -40.36 13.34
CA THR A 22 -29.86 -40.83 14.02
C THR A 22 -31.06 -40.82 13.08
N PHE A 23 -31.17 -39.84 12.19
CA PHE A 23 -32.22 -39.79 11.19
C PHE A 23 -32.15 -40.95 10.19
N ILE A 24 -30.96 -41.27 9.68
CA ILE A 24 -30.73 -42.43 8.79
C ILE A 24 -31.05 -43.75 9.53
N LEU A 25 -30.66 -43.88 10.80
CA LEU A 25 -31.00 -45.05 11.62
C LEU A 25 -32.52 -45.19 11.82
N CYS A 26 -33.25 -44.11 12.03
CA CYS A 26 -34.72 -44.14 12.12
C CYS A 26 -35.38 -44.55 10.80
N ILE A 27 -34.88 -44.07 9.66
CA ILE A 27 -35.36 -44.50 8.33
C ILE A 27 -35.08 -45.98 8.11
N ALA A 28 -33.86 -46.44 8.41
CA ALA A 28 -33.48 -47.85 8.28
C ALA A 28 -34.35 -48.75 9.17
N ALA A 29 -34.59 -48.35 10.42
CA ALA A 29 -35.48 -49.07 11.34
C ALA A 29 -36.94 -49.12 10.83
N ALA A 30 -37.44 -48.02 10.27
CA ALA A 30 -38.78 -47.97 9.68
C ALA A 30 -38.91 -48.88 8.45
N VAL A 31 -37.89 -48.91 7.58
CA VAL A 31 -37.86 -49.81 6.41
C VAL A 31 -37.81 -51.27 6.84
N ILE A 32 -37.00 -51.61 7.85
CA ILE A 32 -36.94 -52.98 8.40
C ILE A 32 -38.29 -53.38 9.01
N ALA A 33 -38.96 -52.49 9.74
CA ALA A 33 -40.28 -52.75 10.30
C ALA A 33 -41.35 -52.99 9.23
N ILE A 34 -41.35 -52.18 8.16
CA ILE A 34 -42.24 -52.36 7.01
C ILE A 34 -41.96 -53.70 6.30
N TYR A 35 -40.68 -54.04 6.07
CA TYR A 35 -40.28 -55.30 5.47
C TYR A 35 -40.74 -56.51 6.31
N LYS A 36 -40.61 -56.44 7.64
CA LYS A 36 -41.09 -57.49 8.56
C LYS A 36 -42.61 -57.63 8.60
N LEU A 37 -43.35 -56.54 8.38
CA LEU A 37 -44.81 -56.57 8.25
C LEU A 37 -45.26 -57.27 6.94
N ILE A 38 -44.42 -57.27 5.92
CA ILE A 38 -44.67 -57.88 4.60
C ILE A 38 -44.38 -59.39 4.60
N GLU A 39 -43.50 -59.89 5.49
CA GLU A 39 -43.16 -61.32 5.64
C GLU A 39 -44.23 -62.17 6.37
N LEU A 40 -45.42 -61.62 6.66
CA LEU A 40 -46.50 -62.44 7.25
C LEU A 40 -46.91 -63.53 6.25
N PRO A 41 -46.83 -64.83 6.63
CA PRO A 41 -47.14 -65.91 5.70
C PRO A 41 -48.60 -65.81 5.27
N PRO A 42 -48.92 -66.11 3.99
CA PRO A 42 -50.30 -66.15 3.55
C PRO A 42 -51.03 -67.20 4.38
N THR A 43 -52.10 -66.78 5.05
CA THR A 43 -52.96 -67.69 5.82
C THR A 43 -53.58 -68.66 4.83
N SER A 44 -53.22 -69.95 4.89
CA SER A 44 -53.70 -71.00 3.98
C SER A 44 -55.22 -71.00 3.86
N PRO A 45 -55.81 -71.01 2.65
CA PRO A 45 -57.25 -71.17 2.49
C PRO A 45 -57.63 -72.67 2.49
N GLN A 46 -58.67 -73.00 3.26
CA GLN A 46 -59.44 -74.23 3.11
C GLN A 46 -60.19 -74.21 1.77
N VAL A 47 -60.14 -75.33 1.05
CA VAL A 47 -60.61 -75.50 -0.33
C VAL A 47 -62.13 -75.57 -0.41
N GLY A 48 -62.71 -74.76 -1.29
CA GLY A 48 -64.06 -74.96 -1.85
C GLY A 48 -64.88 -73.68 -1.99
N GLN A 49 -64.88 -73.09 -3.19
CA GLN A 49 -65.75 -71.98 -3.66
C GLN A 49 -65.40 -70.52 -3.29
N VAL A 50 -64.14 -70.19 -2.97
CA VAL A 50 -63.73 -68.82 -2.60
C VAL A 50 -62.49 -68.35 -3.39
N GLU A 51 -62.43 -68.56 -4.69
CA GLU A 51 -61.26 -68.10 -5.48
C GLU A 51 -61.33 -66.61 -5.84
N SER A 52 -62.53 -66.07 -6.14
CA SER A 52 -62.71 -64.66 -6.48
C SER A 52 -62.53 -63.72 -5.29
N GLU A 53 -62.94 -64.14 -4.09
CA GLU A 53 -62.82 -63.35 -2.86
C GLU A 53 -61.38 -63.30 -2.33
N VAL A 54 -60.63 -64.41 -2.48
CA VAL A 54 -59.20 -64.47 -2.13
C VAL A 54 -58.36 -63.61 -3.09
N LEU A 55 -58.65 -63.68 -4.39
CA LEU A 55 -58.01 -62.82 -5.40
C LEU A 55 -58.31 -61.32 -5.17
N ALA A 56 -59.55 -60.97 -4.81
CA ALA A 56 -59.92 -59.59 -4.51
C ALA A 56 -59.17 -59.05 -3.28
N ARG A 57 -59.04 -59.85 -2.20
CA ARG A 57 -58.27 -59.46 -1.01
C ARG A 57 -56.78 -59.33 -1.27
N GLN A 58 -56.20 -60.21 -2.10
CA GLN A 58 -54.80 -60.10 -2.50
C GLN A 58 -54.55 -58.86 -3.37
N LEU A 59 -55.45 -58.54 -4.30
CA LEU A 59 -55.34 -57.35 -5.13
C LEU A 59 -55.50 -56.07 -4.29
N GLU A 60 -56.43 -56.04 -3.35
CA GLU A 60 -56.61 -54.93 -2.41
C GLU A 60 -55.39 -54.74 -1.49
N PHE A 61 -54.77 -55.84 -1.06
CA PHE A 61 -53.52 -55.80 -0.30
C PHE A 61 -52.37 -55.23 -1.13
N ILE A 62 -52.21 -55.65 -2.38
CA ILE A 62 -51.17 -55.12 -3.29
C ILE A 62 -51.40 -53.64 -3.58
N LEU A 63 -52.65 -53.22 -3.81
CA LEU A 63 -53.00 -51.82 -4.04
C LEU A 63 -52.73 -50.95 -2.80
N LYS A 64 -53.12 -51.42 -1.61
CA LYS A 64 -52.83 -50.73 -0.34
C LYS A 64 -51.32 -50.66 -0.07
N MET A 65 -50.58 -51.72 -0.39
CA MET A 65 -49.13 -51.77 -0.24
C MET A 65 -48.42 -50.81 -1.19
N ASN A 66 -48.82 -50.77 -2.47
CA ASN A 66 -48.26 -49.83 -3.44
C ASN A 66 -48.60 -48.36 -3.09
N SER A 67 -49.82 -48.11 -2.61
CA SER A 67 -50.24 -46.80 -2.10
C SER A 67 -49.40 -46.35 -0.90
N ALA A 68 -49.20 -47.22 0.09
CA ALA A 68 -48.40 -46.92 1.27
C ALA A 68 -46.92 -46.69 0.93
N PHE A 69 -46.38 -47.49 0.00
CA PHE A 69 -45.00 -47.35 -0.47
C PHE A 69 -44.77 -46.04 -1.23
N LEU A 70 -45.70 -45.66 -2.12
CA LEU A 70 -45.67 -44.36 -2.81
C LEU A 70 -45.78 -43.18 -1.84
N GLY A 71 -46.64 -43.29 -0.83
CA GLY A 71 -46.77 -42.29 0.23
C GLY A 71 -45.46 -42.12 1.02
N PHE A 72 -44.80 -43.22 1.37
CA PHE A 72 -43.51 -43.20 2.05
C PHE A 72 -42.39 -42.58 1.21
N LEU A 73 -42.30 -42.93 -0.08
CA LEU A 73 -41.34 -42.31 -1.01
C LEU A 73 -41.58 -40.81 -1.16
N GLY A 74 -42.83 -40.36 -1.18
CA GLY A 74 -43.18 -38.94 -1.19
C GLY A 74 -42.64 -38.18 0.03
N ILE A 75 -42.77 -38.77 1.22
CA ILE A 75 -42.28 -38.19 2.48
C ILE A 75 -40.74 -38.13 2.50
N ILE A 76 -40.05 -39.21 2.09
CA ILE A 76 -38.59 -39.22 1.98
C ILE A 76 -38.12 -38.18 0.96
N GLY A 77 -38.77 -38.09 -0.21
CA GLY A 77 -38.45 -37.09 -1.22
C GLY A 77 -38.58 -35.66 -0.71
N ALA A 78 -39.64 -35.37 0.05
CA ALA A 78 -39.85 -34.06 0.67
C ALA A 78 -38.78 -33.76 1.73
N LEU A 79 -38.42 -34.72 2.58
CA LEU A 79 -37.39 -34.58 3.62
C LEU A 79 -36.00 -34.37 3.02
N LEU A 80 -35.63 -35.13 1.99
CA LEU A 80 -34.36 -34.96 1.30
C LEU A 80 -34.29 -33.57 0.65
N THR A 81 -35.35 -33.17 -0.06
CA THR A 81 -35.40 -31.85 -0.71
C THR A 81 -35.29 -30.72 0.31
N TRP A 82 -35.98 -30.83 1.45
CA TRP A 82 -35.92 -29.85 2.53
C TRP A 82 -34.53 -29.79 3.19
N PHE A 83 -33.91 -30.95 3.46
CA PHE A 83 -32.59 -31.03 4.09
C PHE A 83 -31.49 -30.48 3.16
N PHE A 84 -31.49 -30.86 1.88
CA PHE A 84 -30.55 -30.33 0.90
C PHE A 84 -30.73 -28.83 0.69
N LYS A 85 -31.97 -28.32 0.65
CA LYS A 85 -32.23 -26.89 0.50
C LYS A 85 -31.68 -26.09 1.69
N ASN A 86 -31.97 -26.52 2.92
CA ASN A 86 -31.51 -25.80 4.11
C ASN A 86 -29.99 -25.91 4.29
N SER A 87 -29.40 -27.08 4.06
CA SER A 87 -27.96 -27.28 4.17
C SER A 87 -27.16 -26.48 3.14
N LEU A 88 -27.67 -26.39 1.90
CA LEU A 88 -27.03 -25.60 0.84
C LEU A 88 -27.10 -24.09 1.14
N ASP A 89 -28.23 -23.61 1.66
CA ASP A 89 -28.40 -22.20 1.98
C ASP A 89 -27.51 -21.78 3.16
N ASP A 90 -27.34 -22.64 4.16
CA ASP A 90 -26.44 -22.37 5.28
C ASP A 90 -24.96 -22.45 4.88
N ALA A 91 -24.58 -23.41 4.03
CA ALA A 91 -23.23 -23.48 3.46
C ALA A 91 -22.91 -22.22 2.62
N LYS A 92 -23.86 -21.71 1.84
CA LYS A 92 -23.71 -20.45 1.09
C LYS A 92 -23.54 -19.24 1.99
N LYS A 93 -24.26 -19.17 3.11
CA LYS A 93 -24.11 -18.08 4.09
C LYS A 93 -22.72 -18.10 4.72
N VAL A 94 -22.28 -19.26 5.22
CA VAL A 94 -20.96 -19.43 5.83
C VAL A 94 -19.85 -19.11 4.83
N ALA A 95 -19.94 -19.60 3.60
CA ALA A 95 -18.95 -19.28 2.56
C ALA A 95 -18.90 -17.78 2.23
N ARG A 96 -20.06 -17.10 2.17
CA ARG A 96 -20.10 -15.63 1.98
C ARG A 96 -19.51 -14.88 3.16
N GLU A 97 -19.75 -15.35 4.38
CA GLU A 97 -19.27 -14.71 5.60
C GLU A 97 -17.76 -14.87 5.74
N ILE A 98 -17.24 -16.08 5.52
CA ILE A 98 -15.79 -16.34 5.44
C ILE A 98 -15.16 -15.50 4.33
N ALA A 99 -15.75 -15.48 3.12
CA ALA A 99 -15.20 -14.67 2.03
C ALA A 99 -15.19 -13.18 2.36
N ARG A 100 -16.26 -12.63 2.94
CA ARG A 100 -16.31 -11.22 3.38
C ARG A 100 -15.30 -10.93 4.49
N GLN A 101 -15.15 -11.85 5.43
CA GLN A 101 -14.24 -11.70 6.56
C GLN A 101 -12.79 -11.79 6.10
N GLU A 102 -12.48 -12.68 5.16
CA GLU A 102 -11.15 -12.79 4.54
C GLU A 102 -10.82 -11.55 3.70
N LEU A 103 -11.77 -11.08 2.87
CA LEU A 103 -11.63 -9.84 2.10
C LEU A 103 -11.40 -8.63 3.03
N ALA A 104 -12.17 -8.51 4.11
CA ALA A 104 -11.99 -7.42 5.07
C ALA A 104 -10.66 -7.51 5.82
N THR A 105 -10.24 -8.71 6.19
CA THR A 105 -9.01 -8.91 6.99
C THR A 105 -7.75 -8.74 6.15
N HIS A 106 -7.78 -9.13 4.87
CA HIS A 106 -6.59 -9.15 4.02
C HIS A 106 -6.53 -8.01 3.00
N LEU A 107 -7.64 -7.59 2.38
CA LEU A 107 -7.60 -6.54 1.36
C LEU A 107 -7.66 -5.13 1.93
N GLN A 108 -8.42 -4.89 3.01
CA GLN A 108 -8.48 -3.55 3.59
C GLN A 108 -7.13 -3.00 4.04
N PRO A 109 -6.25 -3.76 4.74
CA PRO A 109 -4.94 -3.23 5.11
C PRO A 109 -4.06 -2.95 3.89
N LEU A 110 -4.08 -3.82 2.86
CA LEU A 110 -3.31 -3.63 1.64
C LEU A 110 -3.76 -2.41 0.85
N VAL A 111 -5.08 -2.22 0.68
CA VAL A 111 -5.64 -1.04 0.01
C VAL A 111 -5.30 0.22 0.79
N LYS A 112 -5.36 0.16 2.13
CA LYS A 112 -5.01 1.30 2.97
C LYS A 112 -3.53 1.66 2.84
N GLU A 113 -2.63 0.67 2.85
CA GLU A 113 -1.20 0.86 2.66
C GLU A 113 -0.89 1.49 1.31
N GLU A 114 -1.50 0.99 0.23
CA GLU A 114 -1.34 1.55 -1.12
C GLU A 114 -1.85 3.00 -1.21
N ILE A 115 -3.00 3.31 -0.57
CA ILE A 115 -3.51 4.68 -0.51
C ILE A 115 -2.55 5.60 0.25
N GLU A 116 -1.99 5.14 1.37
CA GLU A 116 -1.02 5.91 2.16
C GLU A 116 0.30 6.14 1.40
N ASP A 117 0.76 5.16 0.61
CA ASP A 117 1.93 5.29 -0.26
C ASP A 117 1.68 6.26 -1.42
N LEU A 118 0.48 6.20 -2.01
CA LEU A 118 0.05 7.11 -3.07
C LEU A 118 -0.08 8.55 -2.54
N ASP A 119 -0.67 8.74 -1.37
CA ASP A 119 -0.78 10.06 -0.73
C ASP A 119 0.62 10.64 -0.43
N ARG A 120 1.54 9.83 0.11
CA ARG A 120 2.94 10.23 0.32
C ARG A 120 3.62 10.64 -0.99
N SER A 121 3.40 9.89 -2.07
CA SER A 121 3.98 10.17 -3.38
C SER A 121 3.38 11.43 -4.03
N LEU A 122 2.08 11.68 -3.85
CA LEU A 122 1.44 12.90 -4.35
C LEU A 122 1.87 14.14 -3.57
N LEU A 123 2.00 14.03 -2.24
CA LEU A 123 2.54 15.10 -1.41
C LEU A 123 3.97 15.45 -1.81
N ALA A 124 4.79 14.43 -2.08
CA ALA A 124 6.14 14.58 -2.58
C ALA A 124 6.21 15.40 -3.88
N GLU A 125 5.43 15.01 -4.88
CA GLU A 125 5.37 15.72 -6.16
C GLU A 125 4.79 17.13 -6.04
N ARG A 126 3.84 17.34 -5.13
CA ARG A 126 3.28 18.65 -4.85
C ARG A 126 4.33 19.61 -4.30
N VAL A 127 5.15 19.17 -3.33
CA VAL A 127 6.22 19.99 -2.76
C VAL A 127 7.20 20.43 -3.85
N VAL A 128 7.60 19.51 -4.74
CA VAL A 128 8.49 19.84 -5.87
C VAL A 128 7.86 20.91 -6.76
N ARG A 129 6.61 20.72 -7.20
CA ARG A 129 5.94 21.63 -8.14
C ARG A 129 5.65 23.02 -7.56
N GLU A 130 5.28 23.08 -6.28
CA GLU A 130 4.94 24.34 -5.62
C GLU A 130 6.19 25.14 -5.22
N THR A 131 7.33 24.46 -5.00
CA THR A 131 8.57 25.12 -4.60
C THR A 131 9.16 25.91 -5.76
N VAL A 132 9.43 27.20 -5.49
CA VAL A 132 10.22 28.06 -6.36
C VAL A 132 11.67 27.98 -5.90
N ILE A 133 12.59 27.88 -6.84
CA ILE A 133 14.02 27.87 -6.60
C ILE A 133 14.61 29.12 -7.22
N ASP A 134 15.37 29.88 -6.43
CA ASP A 134 16.26 30.88 -7.00
C ASP A 134 17.61 30.21 -7.28
N TYR A 135 18.08 30.28 -8.52
CA TYR A 135 19.31 29.66 -8.97
C TYR A 135 20.33 30.76 -9.27
N HIS A 136 21.27 30.95 -8.34
CA HIS A 136 22.33 31.93 -8.48
C HIS A 136 23.50 31.39 -9.30
N LEU A 137 23.74 31.99 -10.46
CA LEU A 137 25.01 31.91 -11.16
C LEU A 137 25.87 33.08 -10.75
N THR A 138 27.05 32.78 -10.21
CA THR A 138 28.01 33.84 -9.88
C THR A 138 28.73 34.40 -11.13
N SER A 139 28.47 33.83 -12.32
CA SER A 139 29.01 34.30 -13.60
C SER A 139 27.94 34.95 -14.47
N ASP A 140 28.36 35.98 -15.20
CA ASP A 140 27.53 36.77 -16.13
C ASP A 140 27.32 36.07 -17.49
N ARG A 141 27.69 34.77 -17.58
CA ARG A 141 27.57 34.01 -18.82
C ARG A 141 26.22 33.31 -18.83
N ASP A 142 25.36 33.70 -19.76
CA ASP A 142 24.12 32.99 -20.08
C ASP A 142 24.45 31.68 -20.84
N ILE A 143 24.94 30.71 -20.09
CA ILE A 143 25.20 29.36 -20.58
C ILE A 143 23.95 28.54 -20.30
N SER A 144 23.48 27.80 -21.31
CA SER A 144 22.47 26.76 -21.10
C SER A 144 23.03 25.71 -20.13
N LEU A 145 22.67 25.83 -18.84
CA LEU A 145 23.08 24.90 -17.81
C LEU A 145 22.18 23.67 -17.83
N LEU A 146 22.79 22.50 -18.00
CA LEU A 146 22.10 21.22 -17.89
C LEU A 146 21.41 21.07 -16.53
N GLU A 147 22.03 21.55 -15.47
CA GLU A 147 21.52 21.49 -14.10
C GLU A 147 20.23 22.30 -13.94
N HIS A 148 20.14 23.45 -14.61
CA HIS A 148 18.92 24.24 -14.62
C HIS A 148 17.78 23.49 -15.31
N SER A 149 18.03 22.98 -16.52
CA SER A 149 17.01 22.23 -17.26
C SER A 149 16.58 20.97 -16.50
N LEU A 150 17.51 20.27 -15.84
CA LEU A 150 17.18 19.11 -15.01
C LEU A 150 16.23 19.45 -13.84
N LEU A 151 16.39 20.62 -13.22
CA LEU A 151 15.48 21.08 -12.16
C LEU A 151 14.10 21.44 -12.72
N GLU A 152 14.04 22.09 -13.88
CA GLU A 152 12.77 22.39 -14.56
C GLU A 152 12.05 21.11 -15.02
N ASP A 153 12.79 20.18 -15.63
CA ASP A 153 12.28 18.87 -16.08
C ASP A 153 11.75 18.04 -14.90
N ARG A 154 12.37 18.17 -13.71
CA ARG A 154 11.90 17.55 -12.48
C ARG A 154 10.56 18.15 -11.99
N GLY A 155 10.20 19.34 -12.48
CA GLY A 155 8.95 20.03 -12.18
C GLY A 155 9.10 21.25 -11.28
N PHE A 156 10.32 21.67 -10.93
CA PHE A 156 10.53 22.89 -10.15
C PHE A 156 10.32 24.14 -11.01
N ARG A 157 9.90 25.23 -10.36
CA ARG A 157 9.93 26.56 -10.95
C ARG A 157 11.26 27.22 -10.61
N VAL A 158 12.11 27.44 -11.60
CA VAL A 158 13.47 27.93 -11.37
C VAL A 158 13.61 29.36 -11.89
N ASN A 159 14.01 30.27 -11.01
CA ASN A 159 14.36 31.64 -11.36
C ASN A 159 15.87 31.75 -11.46
N LYS A 160 16.41 31.99 -12.65
CA LYS A 160 17.83 32.30 -12.80
C LYS A 160 18.17 33.68 -12.25
N TRP A 161 19.34 33.79 -11.65
CA TRP A 161 19.84 35.02 -11.07
C TRP A 161 21.36 35.17 -11.26
N HIS A 162 21.77 36.25 -11.92
CA HIS A 162 23.16 36.49 -12.30
C HIS A 162 23.84 37.62 -11.50
N ASP A 163 23.12 38.69 -11.16
CA ASP A 163 23.71 39.87 -10.51
C ASP A 163 23.15 40.15 -9.10
N LEU A 164 24.06 40.13 -8.13
CA LEU A 164 23.84 40.53 -6.74
C LEU A 164 23.38 41.98 -6.55
N ARG A 165 23.45 42.82 -7.60
CA ARG A 165 23.05 44.23 -7.58
C ARG A 165 21.58 44.47 -7.95
N GLU A 166 20.89 43.49 -8.50
CA GLU A 166 19.45 43.63 -8.78
C GLU A 166 18.66 43.67 -7.46
N GLU A 167 18.04 44.81 -7.15
CA GLU A 167 17.08 44.90 -6.06
C GLU A 167 15.88 44.02 -6.37
N ARG A 168 15.80 42.86 -5.70
CA ARG A 168 14.70 41.91 -5.90
C ARG A 168 13.71 41.84 -4.75
N THR A 169 12.56 41.27 -5.14
CA THR A 169 11.58 40.57 -4.30
C THR A 169 12.27 39.60 -3.32
N PRO A 170 11.59 39.20 -2.22
CA PRO A 170 12.14 38.21 -1.29
C PRO A 170 12.60 36.95 -2.01
N PHE A 171 13.74 36.39 -1.58
CA PHE A 171 14.24 35.15 -2.14
C PHE A 171 13.20 34.04 -2.01
N ALA A 172 13.21 33.14 -2.98
CA ALA A 172 12.48 31.90 -2.92
C ALA A 172 12.94 31.07 -1.70
N LYS A 173 12.13 30.07 -1.32
CA LYS A 173 12.40 29.28 -0.11
C LYS A 173 13.69 28.45 -0.21
N VAL A 174 14.12 28.14 -1.43
CA VAL A 174 15.36 27.40 -1.73
C VAL A 174 16.23 28.27 -2.65
N LEU A 175 17.49 28.43 -2.28
CA LEU A 175 18.49 29.18 -3.05
C LEU A 175 19.65 28.25 -3.41
N VAL A 176 19.83 28.00 -4.70
CA VAL A 176 20.98 27.28 -5.24
C VAL A 176 22.09 28.28 -5.54
N ILE A 177 23.31 28.00 -5.09
CA ILE A 177 24.49 28.81 -5.36
C ILE A 177 25.46 27.96 -6.17
N ASP A 178 25.59 28.26 -7.46
CA ASP A 178 26.44 27.52 -8.38
C ASP A 178 27.85 28.10 -8.42
N PHE A 179 28.78 27.39 -7.77
CA PHE A 179 30.21 27.67 -7.86
C PHE A 179 30.90 26.87 -8.96
N VAL A 180 30.30 25.82 -9.50
CA VAL A 180 30.86 24.98 -10.57
C VAL A 180 30.94 25.76 -11.88
N HIS A 181 29.85 26.41 -12.28
CA HIS A 181 29.78 27.17 -13.55
C HIS A 181 30.11 28.66 -13.39
N SER A 182 30.40 29.08 -12.16
CA SER A 182 30.81 30.45 -11.86
C SER A 182 32.15 30.83 -12.50
N GLY A 183 33.07 29.88 -12.66
CA GLY A 183 34.47 30.18 -13.02
C GLY A 183 35.19 31.13 -12.04
N ILE A 184 34.59 31.46 -10.88
CA ILE A 184 35.20 32.38 -9.89
C ILE A 184 36.20 31.66 -8.99
N LEU A 185 36.06 30.35 -8.82
CA LEU A 185 36.96 29.56 -7.99
C LEU A 185 38.20 29.19 -8.81
N PRO A 186 39.41 29.58 -8.39
CA PRO A 186 40.61 29.22 -9.11
C PRO A 186 40.82 27.70 -9.14
N ASN A 187 41.30 27.19 -10.28
CA ASN A 187 41.54 25.76 -10.48
C ASN A 187 42.90 25.34 -9.90
N PRO A 188 42.95 24.48 -8.87
CA PRO A 188 44.19 24.08 -8.19
C PRO A 188 45.11 23.21 -9.06
N TYR A 189 44.61 22.68 -10.18
CA TYR A 189 45.40 21.87 -11.11
C TYR A 189 46.13 22.70 -12.17
N SER A 190 45.85 24.01 -12.25
CA SER A 190 46.44 24.89 -13.27
C SER A 190 47.86 25.37 -12.92
N THR A 191 48.36 25.11 -11.70
CA THR A 191 49.63 25.65 -11.21
C THR A 191 50.63 24.57 -10.84
N GLN A 192 51.91 24.81 -11.12
CA GLN A 192 53.02 24.01 -10.61
C GLN A 192 52.99 24.02 -9.06
N ASN A 193 53.38 22.92 -8.44
CA ASN A 193 52.96 22.45 -7.11
C ASN A 193 53.12 23.41 -5.90
N ASP A 194 53.80 24.55 -6.01
CA ASP A 194 54.13 25.42 -4.86
C ASP A 194 53.03 26.42 -4.46
N ASP A 195 52.03 26.68 -5.31
CA ASP A 195 50.97 27.67 -5.03
C ASP A 195 49.62 27.07 -4.59
N ARG A 196 49.53 25.74 -4.45
CA ARG A 196 48.25 25.06 -4.11
C ARG A 196 47.61 25.57 -2.83
N GLN A 197 48.39 25.79 -1.78
CA GLN A 197 47.86 26.29 -0.51
C GLN A 197 47.30 27.71 -0.62
N LYS A 198 47.98 28.60 -1.38
CA LYS A 198 47.47 29.95 -1.63
C LYS A 198 46.17 29.91 -2.42
N ILE A 199 46.08 29.04 -3.43
CA ILE A 199 44.87 28.85 -4.23
C ILE A 199 43.70 28.35 -3.36
N PHE A 200 43.94 27.42 -2.43
CA PHE A 200 42.90 26.98 -1.50
C PHE A 200 42.41 28.11 -0.60
N GLN A 201 43.32 28.92 -0.05
CA GLN A 201 42.97 30.09 0.75
C GLN A 201 42.18 31.13 -0.07
N GLU A 202 42.58 31.36 -1.31
CA GLU A 202 41.87 32.25 -2.23
C GLU A 202 40.45 31.74 -2.53
N ARG A 203 40.29 30.43 -2.79
CA ARG A 203 38.96 29.80 -2.96
C ARG A 203 38.08 30.01 -1.73
N GLU A 204 38.63 29.82 -0.53
CA GLU A 204 37.89 30.05 0.72
C GLU A 204 37.47 31.51 0.88
N ASN A 205 38.37 32.44 0.57
CA ASN A 205 38.07 33.88 0.65
C ASN A 205 36.98 34.28 -0.35
N ILE A 206 37.06 33.81 -1.60
CA ILE A 206 36.05 34.07 -2.64
C ILE A 206 34.70 33.47 -2.25
N PHE A 207 34.71 32.24 -1.73
CA PHE A 207 33.50 31.58 -1.24
C PHE A 207 32.85 32.39 -0.11
N LYS A 208 33.61 32.71 0.96
CA LYS A 208 33.11 33.49 2.11
C LYS A 208 32.60 34.87 1.68
N HIS A 209 33.32 35.54 0.78
CA HIS A 209 32.91 36.83 0.25
C HIS A 209 31.59 36.74 -0.52
N THR A 210 31.44 35.72 -1.37
CA THR A 210 30.22 35.49 -2.17
C THR A 210 29.03 35.20 -1.27
N ILE A 211 29.18 34.29 -0.30
CA ILE A 211 28.15 33.98 0.69
C ILE A 211 27.78 35.24 1.47
N SER A 212 28.76 35.98 2.01
CA SER A 212 28.52 37.21 2.76
C SER A 212 27.70 38.23 1.95
N ARG A 213 28.02 38.41 0.66
CA ARG A 213 27.25 39.29 -0.24
C ARG A 213 25.82 38.82 -0.42
N ILE A 214 25.62 37.53 -0.72
CA ILE A 214 24.28 36.94 -0.86
C ILE A 214 23.47 37.16 0.42
N LEU A 215 24.04 36.87 1.59
CA LEU A 215 23.40 37.06 2.88
C LEU A 215 23.08 38.54 3.17
N SER A 216 23.98 39.46 2.84
CA SER A 216 23.74 40.90 3.04
C SER A 216 22.60 41.43 2.16
N SER A 217 22.42 40.86 0.97
CA SER A 217 21.37 41.25 0.02
C SER A 217 20.02 40.57 0.28
N ARG A 218 19.98 39.58 1.20
CA ARG A 218 18.82 38.69 1.31
C ARG A 218 17.65 39.30 2.04
N LYS A 219 16.47 39.15 1.44
CA LYS A 219 15.19 39.30 2.12
C LYS A 219 14.60 37.91 2.33
N GLY A 220 14.67 37.42 3.57
CA GLY A 220 14.19 36.09 3.97
C GLY A 220 15.30 35.13 4.40
N ASN A 221 14.91 33.91 4.77
CA ASN A 221 15.83 32.86 5.21
C ASN A 221 15.68 31.64 4.28
N PRO A 222 16.22 31.70 3.05
CA PRO A 222 16.21 30.57 2.14
C PRO A 222 17.09 29.43 2.69
N ILE A 223 16.74 28.20 2.35
CA ILE A 223 17.62 27.05 2.53
C ILE A 223 18.66 27.08 1.43
N LEU A 224 19.93 27.04 1.80
CA LEU A 224 21.04 27.17 0.85
C LEU A 224 21.45 25.80 0.31
N VAL A 225 21.52 25.69 -1.01
CA VAL A 225 22.08 24.53 -1.70
C VAL A 225 23.35 24.97 -2.41
N ILE A 226 24.50 24.60 -1.88
CA ILE A 226 25.82 25.00 -2.41
C ILE A 226 26.28 23.97 -3.43
N TYR A 227 26.27 24.32 -4.71
CA TYR A 227 26.74 23.44 -5.77
C TYR A 227 28.23 23.70 -6.06
N ILE A 228 29.07 22.71 -5.74
CA ILE A 228 30.53 22.81 -5.83
C ILE A 228 31.17 21.47 -6.17
N ARG A 229 32.08 21.44 -7.14
CA ARG A 229 32.75 20.21 -7.58
C ARG A 229 33.83 19.77 -6.56
N PRO A 230 33.76 18.55 -6.03
CA PRO A 230 34.76 17.97 -5.15
C PRO A 230 35.89 17.41 -6.01
N GLY A 231 37.07 17.32 -5.42
CA GLY A 231 38.31 16.95 -6.13
C GLY A 231 39.21 18.15 -6.34
N GLU A 232 38.67 19.35 -6.53
CA GLU A 232 39.45 20.60 -6.57
C GLU A 232 39.74 21.17 -5.16
N GLY A 233 39.84 20.30 -4.15
CA GLY A 233 39.91 20.63 -2.73
C GLY A 233 38.54 20.85 -2.09
N ARG A 234 38.34 20.24 -0.91
CA ARG A 234 37.19 20.52 -0.04
C ARG A 234 37.30 21.97 0.43
N ILE A 235 36.27 22.78 0.22
CA ILE A 235 36.22 24.11 0.81
C ILE A 235 35.87 23.94 2.29
N ALA A 236 36.84 24.11 3.18
CA ALA A 236 36.62 23.96 4.62
C ALA A 236 35.59 24.97 5.15
N ALA A 237 35.46 26.12 4.47
CA ALA A 237 34.44 27.13 4.78
C ALA A 237 32.98 26.62 4.67
N ILE A 238 32.72 25.51 3.97
CA ILE A 238 31.40 24.87 3.96
C ILE A 238 31.12 24.16 5.30
N ASP A 239 32.15 23.60 5.93
CA ASP A 239 32.02 22.92 7.22
C ASP A 239 31.87 23.92 8.37
N THR A 240 32.45 25.12 8.21
CA THR A 240 32.34 26.22 9.17
C THR A 240 31.22 27.21 8.84
N LEU A 241 30.35 26.90 7.86
CA LEU A 241 29.39 27.86 7.33
C LEU A 241 28.45 28.42 8.41
N THR A 242 27.96 27.57 9.31
CA THR A 242 27.07 27.98 10.42
C THR A 242 27.80 28.71 11.54
N THR A 243 29.11 28.52 11.66
CA THR A 243 29.97 29.25 12.60
C THR A 243 30.31 30.63 12.06
N ASP A 244 30.71 30.70 10.78
CA ASP A 244 31.10 31.93 10.09
C ASP A 244 29.89 32.82 9.79
N PHE A 245 28.72 32.21 9.58
CA PHE A 245 27.46 32.88 9.28
C PHE A 245 26.34 32.27 10.13
N SER A 246 26.23 32.73 11.38
CA SER A 246 25.26 32.22 12.38
C SER A 246 23.79 32.34 11.96
N GLU A 247 23.51 33.16 10.97
CA GLU A 247 22.19 33.37 10.40
C GLU A 247 21.78 32.27 9.40
N ILE A 248 22.72 31.43 8.95
CA ILE A 248 22.42 30.25 8.12
C ILE A 248 22.08 29.10 9.07
N LYS A 249 20.80 28.67 9.05
CA LYS A 249 20.33 27.52 9.86
C LYS A 249 20.30 26.22 9.07
N TYR A 250 19.96 26.29 7.79
CA TYR A 250 19.76 25.13 6.94
C TYR A 250 20.55 25.31 5.66
N TYR A 251 21.45 24.37 5.39
CA TYR A 251 22.19 24.31 4.15
C TYR A 251 22.51 22.85 3.81
N THR A 252 22.78 22.63 2.54
CA THR A 252 23.32 21.37 2.02
C THR A 252 24.30 21.68 0.90
N SER A 253 25.15 20.71 0.55
CA SER A 253 26.10 20.84 -0.55
C SER A 253 25.92 19.72 -1.55
N ALA A 254 26.18 20.03 -2.81
CA ALA A 254 26.07 19.11 -3.92
C ALA A 254 27.32 19.17 -4.78
N ASN A 255 27.73 18.00 -5.28
CA ASN A 255 28.98 17.84 -6.00
C ASN A 255 28.85 17.38 -7.45
N THR A 256 27.67 16.91 -7.81
CA THR A 256 27.33 16.39 -9.13
C THR A 256 25.92 16.86 -9.46
N PRO A 257 25.52 16.90 -10.73
CA PRO A 257 24.16 17.30 -11.12
C PRO A 257 23.07 16.45 -10.44
N VAL A 258 23.32 15.14 -10.29
CA VAL A 258 22.40 14.22 -9.60
C VAL A 258 22.30 14.55 -8.11
N ALA A 259 23.44 14.77 -7.44
CA ALA A 259 23.44 15.18 -6.03
C ALA A 259 22.78 16.55 -5.83
N LEU A 260 22.92 17.47 -6.80
CA LEU A 260 22.26 18.78 -6.76
C LEU A 260 20.74 18.62 -6.78
N MET A 261 20.21 17.80 -7.68
CA MET A 261 18.77 17.54 -7.74
C MET A 261 18.26 16.94 -6.43
N GLY A 262 18.95 15.94 -5.86
CA GLY A 262 18.59 15.37 -4.55
C GLY A 262 18.62 16.40 -3.43
N ALA A 263 19.69 17.19 -3.34
CA ALA A 263 19.86 18.24 -2.34
C ALA A 263 18.78 19.33 -2.43
N VAL A 264 18.37 19.71 -3.65
CA VAL A 264 17.28 20.66 -3.89
C VAL A 264 15.92 20.08 -3.47
N VAL A 265 15.66 18.81 -3.77
CA VAL A 265 14.43 18.13 -3.32
C VAL A 265 14.35 18.08 -1.80
N ASP A 266 15.44 17.69 -1.13
CA ASP A 266 15.51 17.66 0.33
C ASP A 266 15.30 19.07 0.92
N ALA A 267 15.95 20.08 0.34
CA ALA A 267 15.75 21.48 0.73
C ALA A 267 14.30 21.93 0.54
N ALA A 268 13.62 21.51 -0.53
CA ALA A 268 12.22 21.83 -0.77
C ALA A 268 11.30 21.25 0.32
N TYR A 269 11.53 20.00 0.76
CA TYR A 269 10.77 19.40 1.86
C TYR A 269 10.99 20.12 3.18
N VAL A 270 12.24 20.42 3.51
CA VAL A 270 12.56 21.14 4.75
C VAL A 270 11.91 22.52 4.71
N ALA A 271 11.99 23.22 3.58
CA ALA A 271 11.33 24.50 3.38
C ALA A 271 9.80 24.39 3.55
N ASP A 272 9.16 23.41 2.93
CA ASP A 272 7.71 23.21 3.08
C ASP A 272 7.31 22.98 4.54
N SER A 273 8.10 22.19 5.28
CA SER A 273 7.85 21.93 6.70
C SER A 273 7.96 23.19 7.58
N ILE A 274 8.96 24.05 7.32
CA ILE A 274 9.22 25.27 8.10
C ILE A 274 8.17 26.35 7.83
N TYR A 275 7.73 26.49 6.57
CA TYR A 275 6.82 27.57 6.18
C TYR A 275 5.33 27.19 6.27
N ARG A 276 5.00 25.92 6.52
CA ARG A 276 3.63 25.46 6.80
C ARG A 276 3.30 25.40 8.30
N SER A 277 4.30 25.32 9.17
CA SER A 277 4.13 25.35 10.64
C SER A 277 3.87 26.77 11.15
#